data_AF-A0A7Y7DTN9-F1
#
_entry.id   AF-A0A7Y7DTN9-F1
#
_cell.length_a   1.000
_cell.length_b   1.000
_cell.length_c   1.000
_cell.angle_alpha   90.00
_cell.angle_beta   90.00
_cell.angle_gamma   90.00
#
_symmetry.space_group_name_H-M   'P 1'
#
loop_
_entity.id
_entity.type
_entity.pdbx_description
1 polymer ?
#
loop_
_entity_poly.entity_id
_entity_poly.type
_entity_poly.pdbx_seq_one_letter_code
_entity_poly.pdbx_strand_id
1 'polypeptide(L)'
;MRTIIYLLILQVPFICQSQTLPTNRSVDWKLAGLKDTSTIGFVEIDMQLLGLNDNGIISNDLLLDSVLNEVGDQGTILTFPEGDFLFEQTIHLPNNIVIRGAGAESTTFHFDLDGSGHSFDIQGDNDNGSTTSIINDAWKDNDFIVVDDPSIFAPGDWVRVLLNDSSLVTSSWAYKTVGQVVQILAIENDKLVLKSPLRMDYHTAQLPYIVRMSPAKNVGIECLKIHRIDNTAPSQTSNVYFSYTVNCWVNGIESENCTFSHVQARRSSNIHVSNSYFHHAFEYGGNGRAYGVMLHITTNECLVENNIFEHLRHSMIVQAGANGNVFAYNYSLDPYWESTPSNSAGDIVLHGNYTYANLFEQNICQNIVIDNSHGPNGPFNTMFRNRSEGYGIFFSSNNSPDQNFLGNEVTNSSFPYSLVNYTILGSGHFIHGNNNKGIIHPSGTELLPDVSYAYAQKPDFLANSEWAGIGSPNVMGSKSIPAYDRFHNGMLFTNICSSSYAATELIDESEAISIYPNPSSTYFYVKGIPNEFSISVYNSLGVLILNNSVLTENDRVDLSTLPKGLLLVRVQNGEHVFLQKVLNQ
;
A
#
# COMPACT_ATOMS: atom_id res chain seq x y z
N MET A 1 33.06 65.38 -14.83
CA MET A 1 31.71 64.80 -14.77
C MET A 1 31.87 63.35 -14.31
N ARG A 2 31.57 63.02 -13.06
CA ARG A 2 31.69 61.65 -12.52
C ARG A 2 30.33 60.98 -12.67
N THR A 3 30.25 59.98 -13.54
CA THR A 3 29.04 59.18 -13.78
C THR A 3 28.83 58.23 -12.61
N ILE A 4 27.76 58.44 -11.85
CA ILE A 4 27.30 57.54 -10.79
C ILE A 4 26.38 56.51 -11.47
N ILE A 5 26.79 55.24 -11.46
CA ILE A 5 25.95 54.12 -11.90
C ILE A 5 25.14 53.67 -10.69
N TYR A 6 23.83 53.87 -10.72
CA TYR A 6 22.91 53.29 -9.75
C TYR A 6 22.62 51.83 -10.14
N LEU A 7 23.10 50.90 -9.32
CA LEU A 7 22.77 49.48 -9.44
C LEU A 7 21.38 49.26 -8.83
N LEU A 8 20.38 49.01 -9.68
CA LEU A 8 19.01 48.69 -9.25
C LEU A 8 18.95 47.19 -8.90
N ILE A 9 18.94 46.86 -7.60
CA ILE A 9 18.77 45.49 -7.12
C ILE A 9 17.26 45.19 -7.11
N LEU A 10 16.79 44.45 -8.11
CA LEU A 10 15.44 43.87 -8.13
C LEU A 10 15.40 42.72 -7.10
N GLN A 11 14.78 42.97 -5.94
CA GLN A 11 14.39 41.92 -5.01
C GLN A 11 13.13 41.23 -5.56
N VAL A 12 13.31 40.06 -6.17
CA VAL A 12 12.20 39.15 -6.48
C VAL A 12 11.87 38.41 -5.19
N PRO A 13 10.67 38.56 -4.60
CA PRO A 13 10.26 37.74 -3.47
C PRO A 13 10.04 36.30 -3.96
N PHE A 14 10.99 35.42 -3.64
CA PHE A 14 10.75 33.98 -3.69
C PHE A 14 9.79 33.63 -2.56
N ILE A 15 8.51 33.42 -2.89
CA ILE A 15 7.58 32.76 -1.98
C ILE A 15 7.93 31.27 -2.03
N CYS A 16 8.88 30.84 -1.21
CA CYS A 16 8.97 29.42 -0.86
C CYS A 16 7.69 29.08 -0.08
N GLN A 17 6.79 28.32 -0.67
CA GLN A 17 5.73 27.67 0.09
C GLN A 17 6.39 26.58 0.93
N SER A 18 6.71 26.93 2.17
CA SER A 18 7.04 25.93 3.19
C SER A 18 5.80 25.10 3.46
N GLN A 19 5.96 23.78 3.53
CA GLN A 19 4.98 22.88 4.11
C GLN A 19 4.58 23.37 5.51
N THR A 20 3.31 23.20 5.87
CA THR A 20 2.78 23.58 7.18
C THR A 20 3.30 22.67 8.28
N LEU A 21 3.33 21.36 8.01
CA LEU A 21 4.00 20.40 8.89
C LEU A 21 5.52 20.65 8.84
N PRO A 22 6.19 20.85 10.00
CA PRO A 22 7.64 21.03 10.04
C PRO A 22 8.38 19.82 9.49
N THR A 23 9.42 20.05 8.67
CA THR A 23 10.18 18.98 8.00
C THR A 23 10.81 17.98 8.98
N ASN A 24 11.22 18.44 10.17
CA ASN A 24 11.77 17.56 11.22
C ASN A 24 10.73 16.63 11.88
N ARG A 25 9.44 16.80 11.56
CA ARG A 25 8.31 15.97 12.03
C ARG A 25 7.68 15.16 10.90
N SER A 26 8.27 15.20 9.70
CA SER A 26 7.81 14.49 8.51
C SER A 26 8.84 13.46 8.04
N VAL A 27 8.38 12.48 7.28
CA VAL A 27 9.20 11.58 6.45
C VAL A 27 8.64 11.59 5.03
N ASP A 28 9.35 11.01 4.06
CA ASP A 28 8.82 10.90 2.70
C ASP A 28 7.78 9.76 2.60
N TRP A 29 6.52 10.10 2.85
CA TRP A 29 5.38 9.17 2.72
C TRP A 29 5.03 8.83 1.27
N LYS A 30 5.56 9.56 0.29
CA LYS A 30 5.35 9.26 -1.14
C LYS A 30 6.06 7.97 -1.57
N LEU A 31 6.92 7.43 -0.71
CA LEU A 31 7.55 6.13 -0.90
C LEU A 31 6.61 4.96 -0.57
N ALA A 32 5.46 5.20 0.05
CA ALA A 32 4.52 4.12 0.38
C ALA A 32 3.83 3.54 -0.86
N GLY A 33 3.50 2.25 -0.80
CA GLY A 33 2.87 1.50 -1.87
C GLY A 33 3.86 0.73 -2.74
N LEU A 34 3.35 0.22 -3.85
CA LEU A 34 4.09 -0.63 -4.79
C LEU A 34 5.24 0.13 -5.45
N LYS A 35 6.33 -0.60 -5.74
CA LYS A 35 7.47 -0.09 -6.51
C LYS A 35 7.46 -0.59 -7.95
N ASP A 36 6.79 -1.70 -8.21
CA ASP A 36 6.55 -2.25 -9.54
C ASP A 36 5.19 -2.96 -9.56
N THR A 37 4.29 -2.53 -10.45
CA THR A 37 2.95 -3.11 -10.61
C THR A 37 2.77 -3.78 -11.96
N SER A 38 3.81 -3.79 -12.78
CA SER A 38 3.63 -3.97 -14.21
C SER A 38 3.18 -5.38 -14.58
N THR A 39 3.42 -6.38 -13.71
CA THR A 39 3.23 -7.82 -13.98
C THR A 39 3.75 -8.22 -15.37
N ILE A 40 4.67 -7.42 -15.94
CA ILE A 40 5.12 -7.57 -17.31
C ILE A 40 5.85 -8.90 -17.42
N GLY A 41 5.44 -9.70 -18.40
CA GLY A 41 6.01 -11.03 -18.62
C GLY A 41 5.39 -12.13 -17.76
N PHE A 42 4.38 -11.83 -16.94
CA PHE A 42 3.63 -12.88 -16.28
C PHE A 42 2.76 -13.62 -17.31
N VAL A 43 2.71 -14.94 -17.20
CA VAL A 43 1.88 -15.79 -18.04
C VAL A 43 0.51 -15.91 -17.40
N GLU A 44 -0.55 -15.74 -18.20
CA GLU A 44 -1.91 -15.93 -17.74
C GLU A 44 -2.33 -17.39 -17.93
N ILE A 45 -2.85 -18.00 -16.85
CA ILE A 45 -3.40 -19.36 -16.84
C ILE A 45 -4.87 -19.26 -16.46
N ASP A 46 -5.73 -19.64 -17.40
CA ASP A 46 -7.16 -19.81 -17.18
C ASP A 46 -7.40 -21.09 -16.38
N MET A 47 -7.75 -20.93 -15.11
CA MET A 47 -7.95 -22.06 -14.21
C MET A 47 -9.21 -22.87 -14.54
N GLN A 48 -10.18 -22.31 -15.29
CA GLN A 48 -11.35 -23.05 -15.73
C GLN A 48 -10.96 -24.22 -16.66
N LEU A 49 -9.95 -24.01 -17.50
CA LEU A 49 -9.43 -25.04 -18.42
C LEU A 49 -8.72 -26.19 -17.70
N LEU A 50 -8.35 -26.01 -16.44
CA LEU A 50 -7.66 -27.00 -15.61
C LEU A 50 -8.62 -27.83 -14.73
N GLY A 51 -9.93 -27.60 -14.85
CA GLY A 51 -10.95 -28.42 -14.18
C GLY A 51 -11.23 -28.02 -12.74
N LEU A 52 -11.20 -26.72 -12.43
CA LEU A 52 -11.73 -26.20 -11.16
C LEU A 52 -13.17 -26.67 -10.91
N ASN A 53 -13.49 -26.92 -9.64
CA ASN A 53 -14.85 -27.11 -9.17
C ASN A 53 -15.39 -25.77 -8.65
N ASP A 54 -16.43 -25.27 -9.31
CA ASP A 54 -17.05 -23.96 -9.11
C ASP A 54 -18.37 -24.02 -8.29
N ASN A 55 -18.59 -25.12 -7.57
CA ASN A 55 -19.84 -25.41 -6.87
C ASN A 55 -19.84 -25.12 -5.37
N GLY A 56 -18.72 -24.65 -4.81
CA GLY A 56 -18.54 -24.36 -3.39
C GLY A 56 -18.57 -25.59 -2.46
N ILE A 57 -18.51 -26.81 -3.00
CA ILE A 57 -18.65 -28.07 -2.26
C ILE A 57 -17.43 -28.97 -2.41
N ILE A 58 -16.84 -29.03 -3.61
CA ILE A 58 -15.66 -29.86 -3.85
C ILE A 58 -14.42 -28.98 -3.71
N SER A 59 -13.50 -29.38 -2.81
CA SER A 59 -12.24 -28.67 -2.60
C SER A 59 -11.38 -28.60 -3.87
N ASN A 60 -10.76 -27.45 -4.08
CA ASN A 60 -9.80 -27.18 -5.15
C ASN A 60 -8.33 -27.22 -4.68
N ASP A 61 -8.06 -27.58 -3.43
CA ASP A 61 -6.71 -27.50 -2.82
C ASP A 61 -5.67 -28.25 -3.65
N LEU A 62 -5.93 -29.53 -3.97
CA LEU A 62 -4.98 -30.37 -4.72
C LEU A 62 -4.68 -29.83 -6.12
N LEU A 63 -5.68 -29.24 -6.78
CA LEU A 63 -5.51 -28.68 -8.12
C LEU A 63 -4.65 -27.42 -8.05
N LEU A 64 -4.99 -26.48 -7.15
CA LEU A 64 -4.25 -25.25 -6.99
C LEU A 64 -2.80 -25.50 -6.57
N ASP A 65 -2.57 -26.39 -5.60
CA ASP A 65 -1.23 -26.78 -5.16
C ASP A 65 -0.41 -27.37 -6.32
N SER A 66 -1.03 -28.20 -7.17
CA SER A 66 -0.35 -28.77 -8.33
C SER A 66 0.07 -27.69 -9.33
N VAL A 67 -0.81 -26.72 -9.61
CA VAL A 67 -0.53 -25.60 -10.52
C VAL A 67 0.58 -24.71 -9.96
N LEU A 68 0.51 -24.34 -8.68
CA LEU A 68 1.52 -23.51 -8.02
C LEU A 68 2.91 -24.18 -8.03
N ASN A 69 2.96 -25.50 -7.82
CA ASN A 69 4.21 -26.26 -7.91
C ASN A 69 4.74 -26.36 -9.35
N GLU A 70 3.87 -26.45 -10.35
CA GLU A 70 4.26 -26.54 -11.76
C GLU A 70 4.84 -25.23 -12.31
N VAL A 71 4.23 -24.09 -11.95
CA VAL A 71 4.70 -22.77 -12.42
C VAL A 71 6.00 -22.33 -11.74
N GLY A 72 6.24 -22.77 -10.50
CA GLY A 72 7.45 -22.43 -9.74
C GLY A 72 7.66 -20.92 -9.61
N ASP A 73 8.86 -20.44 -9.94
CA ASP A 73 9.22 -19.02 -9.87
C ASP A 73 8.76 -18.19 -11.09
N GLN A 74 8.12 -18.83 -12.08
CA GLN A 74 7.63 -18.14 -13.27
C GLN A 74 6.50 -17.18 -12.88
N GLY A 75 6.64 -15.92 -13.27
CA GLY A 75 5.57 -14.94 -13.12
C GLY A 75 4.28 -15.43 -13.75
N THR A 76 3.23 -15.55 -12.95
CA THR A 76 1.98 -16.18 -13.36
C THR A 76 0.77 -15.45 -12.77
N ILE A 77 -0.24 -15.24 -13.61
CA ILE A 77 -1.56 -14.78 -13.23
C ILE A 77 -2.51 -15.97 -13.37
N LEU A 78 -3.05 -16.46 -12.26
CA LEU A 78 -4.08 -17.50 -12.23
C LEU A 78 -5.44 -16.82 -12.25
N THR A 79 -6.17 -16.96 -13.35
CA THR A 79 -7.49 -16.37 -13.52
C THR A 79 -8.60 -17.36 -13.17
N PHE A 80 -9.52 -16.92 -12.31
CA PHE A 80 -10.67 -17.67 -11.82
C PHE A 80 -11.94 -17.08 -12.43
N PRO A 81 -12.82 -17.90 -13.02
CA PRO A 81 -14.07 -17.43 -13.60
C PRO A 81 -15.08 -17.08 -12.51
N GLU A 82 -16.29 -16.69 -12.92
CA GLU A 82 -17.46 -16.67 -12.05
C GLU A 82 -17.68 -18.06 -11.44
N GLY A 83 -17.96 -18.13 -10.14
CA GLY A 83 -18.20 -19.38 -9.42
C GLY A 83 -17.79 -19.35 -7.95
N ASP A 84 -18.12 -20.44 -7.26
CA ASP A 84 -17.82 -20.65 -5.85
C ASP A 84 -16.74 -21.73 -5.70
N PHE A 85 -15.58 -21.38 -5.16
CA PHE A 85 -14.41 -22.25 -5.06
C PHE A 85 -14.11 -22.58 -3.59
N LEU A 86 -14.27 -23.84 -3.20
CA LEU A 86 -13.95 -24.29 -1.84
C LEU A 86 -12.45 -24.60 -1.70
N PHE A 87 -11.87 -24.15 -0.59
CA PHE A 87 -10.54 -24.49 -0.11
C PHE A 87 -10.61 -24.92 1.36
N GLU A 88 -10.08 -26.10 1.64
CA GLU A 88 -10.03 -26.69 2.98
C GLU A 88 -8.60 -26.63 3.55
N GLN A 89 -7.65 -26.04 2.81
CA GLN A 89 -6.27 -25.78 3.24
C GLN A 89 -5.86 -24.33 3.02
N THR A 90 -4.88 -23.88 3.80
CA THR A 90 -4.21 -22.59 3.57
C THR A 90 -3.57 -22.56 2.18
N ILE A 91 -3.86 -21.52 1.40
CA ILE A 91 -3.21 -21.28 0.11
C ILE A 91 -1.88 -20.57 0.37
N HIS A 92 -0.76 -21.28 0.15
CA HIS A 92 0.57 -20.70 0.22
C HIS A 92 0.97 -20.12 -1.14
N LEU A 93 1.03 -18.80 -1.26
CA LEU A 93 1.40 -18.15 -2.53
C LEU A 93 2.92 -17.92 -2.60
N PRO A 94 3.63 -18.51 -3.58
CA PRO A 94 5.04 -18.24 -3.82
C PRO A 94 5.22 -16.87 -4.51
N ASN A 95 6.48 -16.51 -4.78
CA ASN A 95 6.83 -15.30 -5.51
C ASN A 95 6.15 -15.23 -6.88
N ASN A 96 5.88 -14.01 -7.34
CA ASN A 96 5.42 -13.74 -8.70
C ASN A 96 4.08 -14.41 -9.07
N ILE A 97 3.19 -14.64 -8.11
CA ILE A 97 1.85 -15.19 -8.35
C ILE A 97 0.78 -14.13 -8.13
N VAL A 98 -0.15 -14.02 -9.08
CA VAL A 98 -1.36 -13.23 -8.93
C VAL A 98 -2.56 -14.16 -9.00
N ILE A 99 -3.42 -14.13 -7.97
CA ILE A 99 -4.74 -14.74 -8.00
C ILE A 99 -5.74 -13.66 -8.42
N ARG A 100 -6.46 -13.88 -9.52
CA ARG A 100 -7.42 -12.92 -10.07
C ARG A 100 -8.76 -13.56 -10.32
N GLY A 101 -9.81 -13.07 -9.68
CA GLY A 101 -11.19 -13.45 -10.02
C GLY A 101 -11.80 -12.57 -11.12
N ALA A 102 -13.01 -12.93 -11.54
CA ALA A 102 -13.81 -12.17 -12.49
C ALA A 102 -14.48 -10.91 -11.88
N GLY A 103 -14.34 -10.72 -10.57
CA GLY A 103 -14.94 -9.65 -9.77
C GLY A 103 -15.36 -10.16 -8.40
N ALA A 104 -15.32 -9.31 -7.37
CA ALA A 104 -15.71 -9.71 -6.01
C ALA A 104 -17.19 -10.16 -5.90
N GLU A 105 -18.06 -9.68 -6.79
CA GLU A 105 -19.46 -10.10 -6.87
C GLU A 105 -19.68 -11.37 -7.70
N SER A 106 -18.62 -11.95 -8.30
CA SER A 106 -18.72 -13.04 -9.27
C SER A 106 -17.85 -14.26 -8.91
N THR A 107 -16.70 -14.06 -8.29
CA THR A 107 -15.78 -15.14 -7.90
C THR A 107 -15.68 -15.19 -6.38
N THR A 108 -16.15 -16.27 -5.76
CA THR A 108 -16.08 -16.47 -4.31
C THR A 108 -15.10 -17.58 -3.96
N PHE A 109 -14.16 -17.30 -3.06
CA PHE A 109 -13.31 -18.31 -2.43
C PHE A 109 -13.85 -18.57 -1.02
N HIS A 110 -14.31 -19.79 -0.80
CA HIS A 110 -14.76 -20.29 0.49
C HIS A 110 -13.61 -20.96 1.21
N PHE A 111 -13.31 -20.51 2.43
CA PHE A 111 -12.30 -21.12 3.29
C PHE A 111 -12.96 -21.77 4.50
N ASP A 112 -12.80 -23.09 4.61
CA ASP A 112 -13.16 -23.90 5.78
C ASP A 112 -11.95 -24.72 6.22
N LEU A 113 -11.10 -24.12 7.04
CA LEU A 113 -9.77 -24.65 7.38
C LEU A 113 -9.74 -25.41 8.72
N ASP A 114 -10.90 -25.95 9.14
CA ASP A 114 -11.09 -26.67 10.39
C ASP A 114 -10.62 -25.87 11.63
N GLY A 115 -10.89 -24.57 11.64
CA GLY A 115 -10.54 -23.67 12.74
C GLY A 115 -9.04 -23.34 12.83
N SER A 116 -8.30 -23.44 11.73
CA SER A 116 -6.84 -23.26 11.70
C SER A 116 -6.35 -22.44 10.50
N GLY A 117 -5.08 -22.02 10.52
CA GLY A 117 -4.41 -21.44 9.35
C GLY A 117 -4.92 -20.08 8.86
N HIS A 118 -4.10 -19.47 8.01
CA HIS A 118 -4.48 -18.29 7.21
C HIS A 118 -5.22 -18.73 5.95
N SER A 119 -6.07 -17.89 5.35
CA SER A 119 -6.67 -18.24 4.05
C SER A 119 -5.61 -18.18 2.95
N PHE A 120 -4.92 -17.04 2.83
CA PHE A 120 -3.73 -16.85 2.02
C PHE A 120 -2.53 -16.56 2.91
N ASP A 121 -1.45 -17.30 2.70
CA ASP A 121 -0.20 -17.19 3.45
C ASP A 121 0.97 -16.88 2.50
N ILE A 122 1.58 -15.71 2.68
CA ILE A 122 2.68 -15.20 1.86
C ILE A 122 3.87 -14.92 2.78
N GLN A 123 4.90 -15.75 2.70
CA GLN A 123 6.04 -15.69 3.62
C GLN A 123 7.38 -15.63 2.89
N GLY A 124 8.17 -14.61 3.19
CA GLY A 124 9.62 -14.65 3.07
C GLY A 124 10.27 -15.00 4.41
N ASP A 125 11.58 -14.78 4.50
CA ASP A 125 12.33 -15.04 5.74
C ASP A 125 13.47 -14.03 5.95
N ASN A 126 14.02 -14.03 7.17
CA ASN A 126 15.28 -13.39 7.51
C ASN A 126 16.43 -14.38 7.35
N ASP A 127 17.51 -13.96 6.69
CA ASP A 127 18.78 -14.66 6.72
C ASP A 127 19.58 -14.21 7.95
N ASN A 128 19.31 -14.85 9.09
CA ASN A 128 19.94 -14.50 10.37
C ASN A 128 21.47 -14.74 10.41
N GLY A 129 22.04 -15.44 9.43
CA GLY A 129 23.49 -15.59 9.29
C GLY A 129 24.15 -14.37 8.63
N SER A 130 23.39 -13.60 7.85
CA SER A 130 23.86 -12.44 7.11
C SER A 130 23.55 -11.15 7.86
N THR A 131 24.40 -10.81 8.83
CA THR A 131 24.23 -9.67 9.72
C THR A 131 25.54 -8.89 9.89
N THR A 132 25.43 -7.58 10.10
CA THR A 132 26.58 -6.73 10.43
C THR A 132 26.15 -5.55 11.32
N SER A 133 27.08 -5.04 12.14
CA SER A 133 26.81 -3.90 13.03
C SER A 133 26.86 -2.59 12.25
N ILE A 134 26.05 -1.61 12.64
CA ILE A 134 26.18 -0.22 12.19
C ILE A 134 27.19 0.47 13.13
N ILE A 135 28.30 0.96 12.56
CA ILE A 135 29.48 1.41 13.34
C ILE A 135 29.58 2.93 13.54
N ASN A 136 28.76 3.70 12.82
CA ASN A 136 28.60 5.14 13.00
C ASN A 136 27.14 5.47 13.33
N ASP A 137 26.92 6.54 14.11
CA ASP A 137 25.56 7.06 14.32
C ASP A 137 24.92 7.39 12.96
N ALA A 138 23.74 6.84 12.73
CA ALA A 138 22.98 7.04 11.50
C ALA A 138 21.75 7.89 11.81
N TRP A 139 21.62 9.02 11.12
CA TRP A 139 20.62 10.04 11.45
C TRP A 139 19.36 9.88 10.59
N LYS A 140 18.21 10.27 11.14
CA LYS A 140 16.97 10.42 10.40
C LYS A 140 17.21 11.26 9.14
N ASP A 141 16.54 10.87 8.05
CA ASP A 141 16.61 11.45 6.70
C ASP A 141 17.93 11.20 5.94
N ASN A 142 18.93 10.55 6.54
CA ASN A 142 20.06 10.01 5.77
C ASN A 142 19.60 8.80 4.94
N ASP A 143 20.17 8.67 3.75
CA ASP A 143 19.98 7.56 2.81
C ASP A 143 21.14 6.56 2.84
N PHE A 144 21.92 6.53 3.92
CA PHE A 144 23.03 5.58 4.05
C PHE A 144 23.28 5.18 5.50
N ILE A 145 23.92 4.03 5.65
CA ILE A 145 24.48 3.52 6.91
C ILE A 145 25.94 3.11 6.68
N VAL A 146 26.76 3.17 7.73
CA VAL A 146 28.15 2.68 7.71
C VAL A 146 28.22 1.42 8.57
N VAL A 147 28.71 0.33 8.00
CA VAL A 147 28.69 -1.01 8.61
C VAL A 147 30.09 -1.58 8.81
N ASP A 148 30.21 -2.52 9.74
CA ASP A 148 31.49 -3.19 10.05
C ASP A 148 31.97 -4.11 8.90
N ASP A 149 31.03 -4.86 8.31
CA ASP A 149 31.30 -5.79 7.21
C ASP A 149 30.23 -5.68 6.11
N PRO A 150 30.54 -5.03 4.98
CA PRO A 150 29.64 -4.93 3.84
C PRO A 150 29.72 -6.16 2.91
N SER A 151 30.71 -7.05 3.07
CA SER A 151 31.08 -8.06 2.06
C SER A 151 30.03 -9.16 1.85
N ILE A 152 29.11 -9.30 2.80
CA ILE A 152 28.00 -10.27 2.78
C ILE A 152 26.73 -9.72 2.12
N PHE A 153 26.72 -8.46 1.72
CA PHE A 153 25.59 -7.78 1.08
C PHE A 153 25.88 -7.41 -0.37
N ALA A 154 24.82 -7.23 -1.16
CA ALA A 154 24.88 -6.74 -2.53
C ALA A 154 23.82 -5.65 -2.79
N PRO A 155 24.03 -4.75 -3.77
CA PRO A 155 22.96 -3.91 -4.30
C PRO A 155 21.74 -4.73 -4.68
N GLY A 156 20.56 -4.29 -4.27
CA GLY A 156 19.29 -5.00 -4.45
C GLY A 156 18.88 -5.88 -3.26
N ASP A 157 19.79 -6.19 -2.34
CA ASP A 157 19.44 -6.91 -1.11
C ASP A 157 18.46 -6.10 -0.27
N TRP A 158 17.48 -6.80 0.30
CA TRP A 158 16.62 -6.26 1.32
C TRP A 158 17.22 -6.52 2.69
N VAL A 159 17.16 -5.53 3.57
CA VAL A 159 17.65 -5.64 4.94
C VAL A 159 16.63 -5.08 5.92
N ARG A 160 16.65 -5.63 7.14
CA ARG A 160 16.00 -5.04 8.31
C ARG A 160 17.04 -4.32 9.14
N VAL A 161 16.88 -3.01 9.30
CA VAL A 161 17.62 -2.19 10.26
C VAL A 161 16.97 -2.36 11.62
N LEU A 162 17.77 -2.70 12.62
CA LEU A 162 17.37 -3.07 13.97
C LEU A 162 18.26 -2.36 15.00
N LEU A 163 17.78 -2.28 16.24
CA LEU A 163 18.53 -1.80 17.40
C LEU A 163 18.10 -2.55 18.67
N ASN A 164 18.81 -2.34 19.76
CA ASN A 164 18.31 -2.67 21.09
C ASN A 164 17.15 -1.73 21.45
N ASP A 165 15.92 -2.19 21.23
CA ASP A 165 14.68 -1.43 21.42
C ASP A 165 14.03 -1.65 22.79
N SER A 166 14.71 -2.32 23.72
CA SER A 166 14.17 -2.66 25.06
C SER A 166 13.72 -1.44 25.88
N SER A 167 14.24 -0.25 25.60
CA SER A 167 13.81 1.01 26.21
C SER A 167 12.64 1.71 25.48
N LEU A 168 12.32 1.27 24.27
CA LEU A 168 11.28 1.86 23.42
C LEU A 168 9.96 1.09 23.48
N VAL A 169 10.02 -0.24 23.64
CA VAL A 169 8.84 -1.11 23.67
C VAL A 169 8.49 -1.56 25.09
N THR A 170 7.21 -1.82 25.33
CA THR A 170 6.72 -2.27 26.66
C THR A 170 6.50 -3.78 26.70
N SER A 171 6.07 -4.36 25.59
CA SER A 171 5.69 -5.77 25.52
C SER A 171 6.85 -6.63 25.05
N SER A 172 7.09 -7.78 25.69
CA SER A 172 8.19 -8.69 25.32
C SER A 172 8.06 -9.27 23.91
N TRP A 173 6.83 -9.46 23.42
CA TRP A 173 6.57 -9.90 22.04
C TRP A 173 6.96 -8.84 20.99
N ALA A 174 7.16 -7.59 21.41
CA ALA A 174 7.56 -6.48 20.55
C ALA A 174 9.06 -6.17 20.59
N TYR A 175 9.89 -6.97 21.25
CA TYR A 175 11.35 -6.81 21.14
C TYR A 175 11.83 -7.03 19.69
N LYS A 176 12.80 -6.22 19.27
CA LYS A 176 13.38 -6.20 17.92
C LYS A 176 12.34 -5.91 16.82
N THR A 177 11.40 -5.01 17.13
CA THR A 177 10.37 -4.57 16.19
C THR A 177 10.51 -3.11 15.77
N VAL A 178 11.16 -2.27 16.58
CA VAL A 178 11.51 -0.91 16.16
C VAL A 178 12.68 -0.98 15.19
N GLY A 179 12.54 -0.33 14.03
CA GLY A 179 13.49 -0.44 12.93
C GLY A 179 12.86 -0.13 11.58
N GLN A 180 13.50 -0.58 10.50
CA GLN A 180 13.03 -0.33 9.14
C GLN A 180 13.41 -1.48 8.20
N VAL A 181 12.50 -1.87 7.32
CA VAL A 181 12.76 -2.70 6.12
C VAL A 181 13.16 -1.77 4.98
N VAL A 182 14.32 -2.02 4.36
CA VAL A 182 14.85 -1.17 3.28
C VAL A 182 15.71 -1.97 2.30
N GLN A 183 15.76 -1.53 1.04
CA GLN A 183 16.62 -2.12 0.01
C GLN A 183 17.95 -1.37 -0.10
N ILE A 184 19.05 -2.10 -0.25
CA ILE A 184 20.37 -1.53 -0.56
C ILE A 184 20.38 -1.08 -2.02
N LEU A 185 20.69 0.19 -2.25
CA LEU A 185 20.85 0.77 -3.58
C LEU A 185 22.27 0.55 -4.13
N ALA A 186 23.28 0.81 -3.31
CA ALA A 186 24.69 0.72 -3.70
C ALA A 186 25.59 0.47 -2.48
N ILE A 187 26.81 0.00 -2.72
CA ILE A 187 27.83 -0.24 -1.69
C ILE A 187 29.09 0.52 -2.07
N GLU A 188 29.56 1.37 -1.16
CA GLU A 188 30.73 2.25 -1.31
C GLU A 188 31.69 2.00 -0.15
N ASN A 189 32.59 1.01 -0.28
CA ASN A 189 33.38 0.49 0.84
C ASN A 189 32.48 -0.02 1.98
N ASP A 190 32.61 0.54 3.18
CA ASP A 190 31.82 0.25 4.38
C ASP A 190 30.47 1.00 4.43
N LYS A 191 30.19 1.88 3.46
CA LYS A 191 28.93 2.61 3.36
C LYS A 191 27.93 1.86 2.48
N LEU A 192 26.76 1.54 3.03
CA LEU A 192 25.60 1.05 2.28
C LEU A 192 24.66 2.22 1.99
N VAL A 193 24.47 2.54 0.71
CA VAL A 193 23.45 3.49 0.25
C VAL A 193 22.12 2.77 0.18
N LEU A 194 21.07 3.37 0.73
CA LEU A 194 19.73 2.82 0.87
C LEU A 194 18.79 3.45 -0.15
N LYS A 195 17.80 2.69 -0.63
CA LYS A 195 16.76 3.22 -1.51
C LYS A 195 15.78 4.17 -0.82
N SER A 196 15.62 4.04 0.49
CA SER A 196 14.74 4.88 1.29
C SER A 196 15.52 5.47 2.46
N PRO A 197 15.32 6.77 2.79
CA PRO A 197 15.95 7.37 3.95
C PRO A 197 15.55 6.70 5.28
N LEU A 198 16.39 6.85 6.30
CA LEU A 198 16.11 6.41 7.66
C LEU A 198 15.01 7.27 8.29
N ARG A 199 14.05 6.64 8.97
CA ARG A 199 12.92 7.36 9.60
C ARG A 199 13.13 7.73 11.07
N MET A 200 14.25 7.31 11.65
CA MET A 200 14.67 7.66 13.02
C MET A 200 16.19 7.64 13.11
N ASP A 201 16.70 8.23 14.20
CA ASP A 201 18.11 8.14 14.55
C ASP A 201 18.44 6.75 15.11
N TYR A 202 19.60 6.23 14.72
CA TYR A 202 20.21 5.00 15.21
C TYR A 202 21.56 5.35 15.83
N HIS A 203 21.59 5.49 17.16
CA HIS A 203 22.83 5.75 17.87
C HIS A 203 23.58 4.44 18.12
N THR A 204 24.89 4.44 17.91
CA THR A 204 25.79 3.30 18.17
C THR A 204 25.67 2.76 19.61
N ALA A 205 25.34 3.62 20.58
CA ALA A 205 25.05 3.23 21.96
C ALA A 205 23.85 2.28 22.11
N GLN A 206 22.93 2.24 21.14
CA GLN A 206 21.78 1.33 21.08
C GLN A 206 22.12 0.02 20.33
N LEU A 207 23.38 -0.19 19.96
CA LEU A 207 23.87 -1.36 19.24
C LEU A 207 23.05 -1.68 17.96
N PRO A 208 22.89 -0.70 17.04
CA PRO A 208 22.17 -0.92 15.80
C PRO A 208 22.90 -1.89 14.87
N TYR A 209 22.13 -2.68 14.12
CA TYR A 209 22.64 -3.68 13.20
C TYR A 209 21.63 -3.93 12.07
N ILE A 210 22.09 -4.56 10.99
CA ILE A 210 21.22 -5.00 9.89
C ILE A 210 21.24 -6.51 9.75
N VAL A 211 20.11 -7.07 9.32
CA VAL A 211 19.98 -8.48 8.93
C VAL A 211 19.41 -8.54 7.51
N ARG A 212 20.01 -9.36 6.64
CA ARG A 212 19.48 -9.59 5.29
C ARG A 212 18.12 -10.29 5.36
N MET A 213 17.22 -9.87 4.49
CA MET A 213 15.89 -10.42 4.31
C MET A 213 15.80 -11.05 2.91
N SER A 214 15.20 -12.23 2.85
CA SER A 214 14.81 -12.92 1.62
C SER A 214 13.29 -12.81 1.50
N PRO A 215 12.76 -11.67 1.01
CA PRO A 215 11.32 -11.46 1.04
C PRO A 215 10.59 -12.28 -0.02
N ALA A 216 9.35 -12.68 0.30
CA ALA A 216 8.40 -13.03 -0.74
C ALA A 216 7.97 -11.76 -1.50
N LYS A 217 7.77 -11.83 -2.81
CA LYS A 217 7.57 -10.63 -3.63
C LYS A 217 6.68 -10.83 -4.84
N ASN A 218 6.08 -9.72 -5.29
CA ASN A 218 5.25 -9.63 -6.48
C ASN A 218 4.03 -10.57 -6.40
N VAL A 219 3.39 -10.63 -5.23
CA VAL A 219 2.22 -11.46 -4.99
C VAL A 219 0.97 -10.59 -4.93
N GLY A 220 -0.04 -10.95 -5.72
CA GLY A 220 -1.29 -10.21 -5.86
C GLY A 220 -2.53 -11.07 -5.57
N ILE A 221 -3.52 -10.48 -4.90
CA ILE A 221 -4.87 -11.06 -4.78
C ILE A 221 -5.87 -10.00 -5.24
N GLU A 222 -6.62 -10.31 -6.29
CA GLU A 222 -7.44 -9.33 -6.98
C GLU A 222 -8.84 -9.85 -7.32
N CYS A 223 -9.82 -8.95 -7.24
CA CYS A 223 -11.11 -9.12 -7.93
C CYS A 223 -11.86 -10.41 -7.58
N LEU A 224 -11.90 -10.76 -6.30
CA LEU A 224 -12.62 -11.92 -5.78
C LEU A 224 -13.15 -11.64 -4.39
N LYS A 225 -14.08 -12.45 -3.94
CA LYS A 225 -14.53 -12.49 -2.55
C LYS A 225 -13.78 -13.57 -1.78
N ILE A 226 -13.32 -13.23 -0.59
CA ILE A 226 -12.83 -14.16 0.41
C ILE A 226 -13.92 -14.32 1.46
N HIS A 227 -14.54 -15.49 1.53
CA HIS A 227 -15.50 -15.83 2.57
C HIS A 227 -14.87 -16.84 3.53
N ARG A 228 -14.50 -16.37 4.72
CA ARG A 228 -14.03 -17.25 5.81
C ARG A 228 -15.25 -17.85 6.52
N ILE A 229 -15.33 -19.18 6.58
CA ILE A 229 -16.49 -19.90 7.15
C ILE A 229 -16.20 -20.36 8.59
N ASP A 230 -14.95 -20.65 8.92
CA ASP A 230 -14.51 -21.14 10.22
C ASP A 230 -13.81 -20.06 11.07
N ASN A 231 -13.99 -20.15 12.39
CA ASN A 231 -13.34 -19.29 13.38
C ASN A 231 -12.12 -20.02 13.98
N THR A 232 -10.97 -19.35 14.04
CA THR A 232 -9.73 -19.93 14.59
C THR A 232 -9.46 -19.54 16.04
N ALA A 233 -10.39 -18.86 16.71
CA ALA A 233 -10.20 -18.44 18.09
C ALA A 233 -9.87 -19.63 19.01
N PRO A 234 -8.94 -19.47 19.98
CA PRO A 234 -8.31 -18.22 20.38
C PRO A 234 -7.10 -17.79 19.53
N SER A 235 -6.70 -18.56 18.52
CA SER A 235 -5.56 -18.25 17.65
C SER A 235 -5.83 -17.00 16.80
N GLN A 236 -4.79 -16.19 16.61
CA GLN A 236 -4.85 -15.02 15.75
C GLN A 236 -4.48 -15.40 14.31
N THR A 237 -5.48 -15.76 13.50
CA THR A 237 -5.30 -15.98 12.07
C THR A 237 -6.06 -14.94 11.25
N SER A 238 -5.44 -14.56 10.14
CA SER A 238 -5.91 -13.56 9.20
C SER A 238 -6.27 -14.19 7.86
N ASN A 239 -7.15 -13.54 7.11
CA ASN A 239 -7.52 -14.02 5.77
C ASN A 239 -6.33 -13.87 4.81
N VAL A 240 -5.74 -12.67 4.70
CA VAL A 240 -4.51 -12.47 3.94
C VAL A 240 -3.38 -12.13 4.90
N TYR A 241 -2.33 -12.95 4.88
CA TYR A 241 -1.19 -12.80 5.77
C TYR A 241 0.12 -12.65 5.00
N PHE A 242 0.77 -11.49 5.23
CA PHE A 242 2.07 -11.14 4.70
C PHE A 242 3.13 -11.16 5.82
N SER A 243 4.16 -11.98 5.68
CA SER A 243 5.32 -11.99 6.59
C SER A 243 6.61 -11.92 5.80
N TYR A 244 7.46 -10.91 6.05
CA TYR A 244 8.69 -10.67 5.26
C TYR A 244 8.39 -10.58 3.76
N THR A 245 7.52 -9.66 3.37
CA THR A 245 7.12 -9.51 1.96
C THR A 245 7.45 -8.13 1.44
N VAL A 246 7.64 -8.02 0.12
CA VAL A 246 7.85 -6.75 -0.55
C VAL A 246 7.09 -6.70 -1.88
N ASN A 247 6.54 -5.53 -2.21
CA ASN A 247 5.89 -5.31 -3.50
C ASN A 247 4.73 -6.28 -3.75
N CYS A 248 3.83 -6.41 -2.78
CA CYS A 248 2.65 -7.28 -2.83
C CYS A 248 1.36 -6.45 -2.73
N TRP A 249 0.24 -6.97 -3.20
CA TRP A 249 -1.00 -6.21 -3.19
C TRP A 249 -2.27 -7.02 -3.00
N VAL A 250 -3.30 -6.31 -2.53
CA VAL A 250 -4.68 -6.76 -2.42
C VAL A 250 -5.53 -5.67 -3.05
N ASN A 251 -6.25 -5.98 -4.13
CA ASN A 251 -7.01 -4.97 -4.87
C ASN A 251 -8.41 -5.46 -5.26
N GLY A 252 -9.43 -4.68 -4.93
CA GLY A 252 -10.79 -4.96 -5.39
C GLY A 252 -11.38 -6.26 -4.85
N ILE A 253 -11.02 -6.64 -3.62
CA ILE A 253 -11.58 -7.83 -2.98
C ILE A 253 -12.73 -7.49 -2.04
N GLU A 254 -13.66 -8.42 -1.88
CA GLU A 254 -14.51 -8.49 -0.69
C GLU A 254 -13.86 -9.45 0.29
N SER A 255 -13.85 -9.13 1.57
CA SER A 255 -13.47 -10.08 2.60
C SER A 255 -14.52 -10.10 3.70
N GLU A 256 -15.19 -11.24 3.81
CA GLU A 256 -16.28 -11.49 4.74
C GLU A 256 -15.79 -12.41 5.86
N ASN A 257 -15.94 -11.93 7.09
CA ASN A 257 -15.51 -12.55 8.34
C ASN A 257 -14.00 -12.75 8.46
N CYS A 258 -13.46 -12.49 9.64
CA CYS A 258 -12.11 -12.87 10.03
C CYS A 258 -12.09 -13.26 11.51
N THR A 259 -11.03 -13.95 11.93
CA THR A 259 -10.75 -14.14 13.37
C THR A 259 -9.92 -12.97 13.89
N PHE A 260 -8.73 -12.76 13.31
CA PHE A 260 -7.82 -11.70 13.71
C PHE A 260 -7.95 -10.45 12.84
N SER A 261 -7.59 -10.56 11.57
CA SER A 261 -7.57 -9.44 10.61
C SER A 261 -7.99 -9.91 9.22
N HIS A 262 -8.60 -9.04 8.42
CA HIS A 262 -8.78 -9.33 7.00
C HIS A 262 -7.45 -9.33 6.26
N VAL A 263 -6.62 -8.31 6.48
CA VAL A 263 -5.24 -8.24 5.96
C VAL A 263 -4.28 -7.97 7.11
N GLN A 264 -3.20 -8.73 7.19
CA GLN A 264 -2.13 -8.53 8.16
C GLN A 264 -0.78 -8.51 7.45
N ALA A 265 0.06 -7.54 7.80
CA ALA A 265 1.45 -7.47 7.34
C ALA A 265 2.44 -7.29 8.49
N ARG A 266 3.43 -8.18 8.55
CA ARG A 266 4.54 -8.13 9.51
C ARG A 266 5.90 -8.13 8.82
N ARG A 267 6.82 -7.29 9.28
CA ARG A 267 8.20 -7.17 8.78
C ARG A 267 8.26 -7.03 7.26
N SER A 268 7.30 -6.31 6.69
CA SER A 268 7.10 -6.20 5.24
C SER A 268 7.24 -4.76 4.77
N SER A 269 7.46 -4.57 3.47
CA SER A 269 7.54 -3.24 2.84
C SER A 269 6.71 -3.17 1.57
N ASN A 270 6.27 -1.98 1.16
CA ASN A 270 5.71 -1.76 -0.18
C ASN A 270 4.50 -2.67 -0.49
N ILE A 271 3.58 -2.81 0.46
CA ILE A 271 2.30 -3.48 0.24
C ILE A 271 1.24 -2.45 -0.14
N HIS A 272 0.39 -2.76 -1.11
CA HIS A 272 -0.74 -1.92 -1.48
C HIS A 272 -2.07 -2.65 -1.27
N VAL A 273 -2.91 -2.12 -0.39
CA VAL A 273 -4.25 -2.63 -0.13
C VAL A 273 -5.24 -1.58 -0.61
N SER A 274 -5.98 -1.87 -1.68
CA SER A 274 -6.84 -0.86 -2.28
C SER A 274 -8.19 -1.37 -2.76
N ASN A 275 -9.13 -0.43 -2.88
CA ASN A 275 -10.40 -0.64 -3.55
C ASN A 275 -11.23 -1.81 -3.01
N SER A 276 -10.99 -2.20 -1.76
CA SER A 276 -11.55 -3.43 -1.17
C SER A 276 -12.63 -3.11 -0.14
N TYR A 277 -13.44 -4.11 0.17
CA TYR A 277 -14.48 -4.04 1.20
C TYR A 277 -14.26 -5.14 2.23
N PHE A 278 -13.98 -4.73 3.46
CA PHE A 278 -13.65 -5.62 4.59
C PHE A 278 -14.75 -5.52 5.62
N HIS A 279 -15.44 -6.62 5.92
CA HIS A 279 -16.58 -6.56 6.82
C HIS A 279 -16.75 -7.80 7.69
N HIS A 280 -17.17 -7.50 8.93
CA HIS A 280 -17.53 -8.45 9.96
C HIS A 280 -16.40 -9.38 10.41
N ALA A 281 -16.62 -10.03 11.54
CA ALA A 281 -15.71 -10.96 12.17
C ALA A 281 -16.50 -11.95 13.03
N PHE A 282 -15.86 -13.06 13.40
CA PHE A 282 -16.50 -14.05 14.28
C PHE A 282 -16.62 -13.58 15.74
N GLU A 283 -15.69 -12.72 16.18
CA GLU A 283 -15.58 -12.26 17.57
C GLU A 283 -15.11 -10.80 17.62
N TYR A 284 -15.47 -10.09 18.69
CA TYR A 284 -15.21 -8.66 18.86
C TYR A 284 -14.61 -8.31 20.22
N GLY A 285 -14.21 -9.33 20.98
CA GLY A 285 -13.62 -9.22 22.30
C GLY A 285 -12.15 -8.79 22.30
N GLY A 286 -11.49 -8.96 23.45
CA GLY A 286 -10.05 -8.73 23.60
C GLY A 286 -9.19 -9.75 22.84
N ASN A 287 -7.87 -9.65 23.00
CA ASN A 287 -6.87 -10.57 22.41
C ASN A 287 -6.72 -10.51 20.88
N GLY A 288 -7.01 -9.37 20.26
CA GLY A 288 -6.78 -9.16 18.82
C GLY A 288 -7.81 -9.89 17.96
N ARG A 289 -8.89 -9.20 17.65
CA ARG A 289 -10.06 -9.68 16.90
C ARG A 289 -10.65 -8.55 16.07
N ALA A 290 -11.22 -8.92 14.92
CA ALA A 290 -11.98 -8.03 14.03
C ALA A 290 -11.18 -6.82 13.53
N TYR A 291 -9.99 -7.05 12.97
CA TYR A 291 -9.17 -6.00 12.37
C TYR A 291 -9.37 -5.93 10.85
N GLY A 292 -9.34 -4.73 10.29
CA GLY A 292 -9.39 -4.52 8.85
C GLY A 292 -8.02 -4.78 8.21
N VAL A 293 -7.18 -3.76 8.22
CA VAL A 293 -5.77 -3.85 7.83
C VAL A 293 -4.88 -3.58 9.02
N MET A 294 -4.08 -4.59 9.39
CA MET A 294 -3.10 -4.53 10.45
C MET A 294 -1.68 -4.49 9.91
N LEU A 295 -0.99 -3.37 10.14
CA LEU A 295 0.43 -3.23 9.81
C LEU A 295 1.24 -3.20 11.11
N HIS A 296 2.10 -4.18 11.34
CA HIS A 296 2.83 -4.26 12.60
C HIS A 296 4.24 -4.83 12.47
N ILE A 297 5.03 -4.75 13.53
CA ILE A 297 6.33 -5.45 13.64
C ILE A 297 7.28 -5.01 12.50
N THR A 298 7.79 -3.79 12.58
CA THR A 298 8.71 -3.20 11.57
C THR A 298 8.10 -2.99 10.17
N THR A 299 6.82 -3.29 9.93
CA THR A 299 6.22 -3.08 8.60
C THR A 299 6.20 -1.60 8.22
N ASN A 300 6.66 -1.28 7.00
CA ASN A 300 6.76 0.09 6.51
C ASN A 300 6.40 0.27 5.04
N GLU A 301 6.30 1.53 4.59
CA GLU A 301 6.02 1.89 3.18
C GLU A 301 4.81 1.16 2.56
N CYS A 302 3.81 0.78 3.37
CA CYS A 302 2.58 0.23 2.84
C CYS A 302 1.57 1.35 2.56
N LEU A 303 0.79 1.21 1.49
CA LEU A 303 -0.29 2.12 1.12
C LEU A 303 -1.62 1.37 1.25
N VAL A 304 -2.50 1.85 2.11
CA VAL A 304 -3.85 1.32 2.32
C VAL A 304 -4.82 2.41 1.88
N GLU A 305 -5.43 2.27 0.71
CA GLU A 305 -6.21 3.37 0.12
C GLU A 305 -7.56 2.97 -0.46
N ASN A 306 -8.51 3.91 -0.39
CA ASN A 306 -9.82 3.76 -1.03
C ASN A 306 -10.54 2.44 -0.65
N ASN A 307 -10.40 1.99 0.60
CA ASN A 307 -11.08 0.80 1.12
C ASN A 307 -12.31 1.17 1.95
N ILE A 308 -13.25 0.23 2.06
CA ILE A 308 -14.43 0.32 2.91
C ILE A 308 -14.29 -0.72 4.03
N PHE A 309 -14.53 -0.29 5.27
CA PHE A 309 -14.48 -1.12 6.47
C PHE A 309 -15.80 -1.05 7.22
N GLU A 310 -16.41 -2.19 7.54
CA GLU A 310 -17.70 -2.25 8.22
C GLU A 310 -17.74 -3.27 9.35
N HIS A 311 -18.32 -2.87 10.48
CA HIS A 311 -18.55 -3.75 11.62
C HIS A 311 -17.28 -4.47 12.10
N LEU A 312 -16.24 -3.67 12.33
CA LEU A 312 -14.91 -4.10 12.80
C LEU A 312 -14.57 -3.44 14.13
N ARG A 313 -13.62 -4.04 14.85
CA ARG A 313 -13.07 -3.43 16.05
C ARG A 313 -12.05 -2.36 15.71
N HIS A 314 -11.06 -2.69 14.88
CA HIS A 314 -10.02 -1.75 14.43
C HIS A 314 -9.77 -1.86 12.92
N SER A 315 -10.29 -0.91 12.17
CA SER A 315 -10.25 -0.91 10.70
C SER A 315 -8.85 -0.67 10.13
N MET A 316 -8.14 0.32 10.68
CA MET A 316 -6.82 0.79 10.24
C MET A 316 -5.90 0.86 11.46
N ILE A 317 -5.08 -0.17 11.67
CA ILE A 317 -4.31 -0.33 12.90
C ILE A 317 -2.81 -0.50 12.64
N VAL A 318 -2.01 0.23 13.43
CA VAL A 318 -0.54 0.11 13.46
C VAL A 318 -0.03 -0.15 14.88
N GLN A 319 1.02 -0.97 15.00
CA GLN A 319 1.68 -1.24 16.29
C GLN A 319 3.11 -1.77 16.13
N ALA A 320 3.85 -1.83 17.23
CA ALA A 320 5.13 -2.54 17.33
C ALA A 320 6.13 -2.13 16.23
N GLY A 321 6.57 -0.88 16.28
CA GLY A 321 7.58 -0.35 15.34
C GLY A 321 7.12 -0.15 13.90
N ALA A 322 5.85 -0.40 13.55
CA ALA A 322 5.34 -0.04 12.22
C ALA A 322 5.53 1.46 11.93
N ASN A 323 6.03 1.80 10.75
CA ASN A 323 6.43 3.17 10.42
C ASN A 323 6.33 3.50 8.94
N GLY A 324 6.19 4.79 8.59
CA GLY A 324 6.18 5.22 7.18
C GLY A 324 5.06 4.61 6.33
N ASN A 325 4.01 4.05 6.95
CA ASN A 325 2.84 3.56 6.24
C ASN A 325 1.85 4.69 6.00
N VAL A 326 1.02 4.54 4.97
CA VAL A 326 -0.01 5.51 4.58
C VAL A 326 -1.36 4.82 4.56
N PHE A 327 -2.35 5.44 5.21
CA PHE A 327 -3.76 5.12 5.08
C PHE A 327 -4.47 6.32 4.47
N ALA A 328 -4.95 6.21 3.23
CA ALA A 328 -5.48 7.35 2.48
C ALA A 328 -6.88 7.09 1.90
N TYR A 329 -7.81 8.04 2.04
CA TYR A 329 -9.15 7.95 1.41
C TYR A 329 -9.95 6.68 1.76
N ASN A 330 -9.74 6.08 2.93
CA ASN A 330 -10.53 4.95 3.39
C ASN A 330 -11.81 5.42 4.10
N TYR A 331 -12.85 4.60 4.04
CA TYR A 331 -14.09 4.79 4.77
C TYR A 331 -14.31 3.69 5.81
N SER A 332 -14.52 4.06 7.07
CA SER A 332 -14.86 3.12 8.15
C SER A 332 -16.17 3.52 8.82
N LEU A 333 -17.04 2.53 9.04
CA LEU A 333 -18.34 2.71 9.65
C LEU A 333 -18.70 1.56 10.59
N ASP A 334 -19.70 1.82 11.43
CA ASP A 334 -20.24 0.87 12.41
C ASP A 334 -19.14 0.17 13.25
N PRO A 335 -18.24 0.92 13.94
CA PRO A 335 -17.24 0.31 14.78
C PRO A 335 -17.91 -0.50 15.90
N TYR A 336 -17.42 -1.70 16.16
CA TYR A 336 -18.00 -2.57 17.17
C TYR A 336 -16.94 -3.31 17.99
N TRP A 337 -17.15 -3.34 19.31
CA TRP A 337 -16.44 -4.21 20.26
C TRP A 337 -17.38 -4.69 21.36
N GLU A 338 -16.96 -5.71 22.11
CA GLU A 338 -17.74 -6.23 23.25
C GLU A 338 -17.62 -5.36 24.52
N SER A 339 -16.82 -4.29 24.49
CA SER A 339 -16.66 -3.35 25.60
C SER A 339 -17.74 -2.27 25.59
N THR A 340 -17.97 -1.60 26.72
CA THR A 340 -18.96 -0.51 26.82
C THR A 340 -18.28 0.86 26.74
N PRO A 341 -18.77 1.81 25.92
CA PRO A 341 -19.88 1.68 24.96
C PRO A 341 -19.45 0.93 23.69
N SER A 342 -20.33 0.11 23.11
CA SER A 342 -19.94 -0.85 22.06
C SER A 342 -19.44 -0.22 20.75
N ASN A 343 -19.79 1.05 20.51
CA ASN A 343 -19.43 1.79 19.31
C ASN A 343 -18.23 2.75 19.49
N SER A 344 -17.47 2.61 20.58
CA SER A 344 -16.25 3.42 20.81
C SER A 344 -14.95 2.69 20.45
N ALA A 345 -15.03 1.57 19.75
CA ALA A 345 -13.85 0.93 19.21
C ALA A 345 -13.16 1.88 18.20
N GLY A 346 -11.83 1.96 18.25
CA GLY A 346 -11.09 2.86 17.36
C GLY A 346 -11.04 2.33 15.94
N ASP A 347 -11.41 3.14 14.95
CA ASP A 347 -11.25 2.80 13.53
C ASP A 347 -9.80 2.97 13.11
N ILE A 348 -9.24 4.16 13.35
CA ILE A 348 -7.81 4.47 13.17
C ILE A 348 -7.14 4.33 14.53
N VAL A 349 -6.18 3.41 14.65
CA VAL A 349 -5.57 3.07 15.94
C VAL A 349 -4.05 3.05 15.88
N LEU A 350 -3.42 3.80 16.80
CA LEU A 350 -2.02 3.60 17.17
C LEU A 350 -1.98 2.76 18.46
N HIS A 351 -1.55 1.50 18.35
CA HIS A 351 -1.74 0.47 19.39
C HIS A 351 -0.46 0.14 20.18
N GLY A 352 0.44 1.14 20.33
CA GLY A 352 1.59 1.06 21.22
C GLY A 352 2.81 0.29 20.68
N ASN A 353 3.75 0.02 21.57
CA ASN A 353 5.09 -0.50 21.28
C ASN A 353 5.80 0.32 20.18
N TYR A 354 5.83 1.64 20.33
CA TYR A 354 6.66 2.53 19.52
C TYR A 354 6.35 2.49 18.01
N THR A 355 5.09 2.53 17.59
CA THR A 355 4.75 2.84 16.19
C THR A 355 4.94 4.34 15.92
N TYR A 356 5.55 4.72 14.80
CA TYR A 356 6.03 6.09 14.58
C TYR A 356 5.98 6.48 13.10
N ALA A 357 5.90 7.78 12.80
CA ALA A 357 5.99 8.30 11.43
C ALA A 357 5.01 7.67 10.42
N ASN A 358 3.83 7.19 10.84
CA ASN A 358 2.76 6.77 9.92
C ASN A 358 1.87 7.95 9.55
N LEU A 359 1.25 7.90 8.38
CA LEU A 359 0.33 8.91 7.87
C LEU A 359 -1.07 8.32 7.71
N PHE A 360 -2.06 9.01 8.26
CA PHE A 360 -3.47 8.76 7.99
C PHE A 360 -4.01 10.04 7.40
N GLU A 361 -4.37 10.02 6.10
CA GLU A 361 -4.90 11.20 5.43
C GLU A 361 -6.23 11.00 4.71
N GLN A 362 -7.07 12.04 4.74
CA GLN A 362 -8.29 12.09 3.93
C GLN A 362 -9.26 10.90 4.17
N ASN A 363 -9.18 10.22 5.32
CA ASN A 363 -10.09 9.14 5.66
C ASN A 363 -11.38 9.69 6.28
N ILE A 364 -12.50 8.98 6.08
CA ILE A 364 -13.74 9.18 6.84
C ILE A 364 -13.90 7.99 7.79
N CYS A 365 -14.04 8.25 9.08
CA CYS A 365 -14.16 7.22 10.12
C CYS A 365 -15.05 7.71 11.28
N GLN A 366 -15.26 6.89 12.29
CA GLN A 366 -15.99 7.29 13.50
C GLN A 366 -15.03 7.76 14.60
N ASN A 367 -13.98 6.98 14.88
CA ASN A 367 -13.13 7.10 16.05
C ASN A 367 -11.63 6.98 15.68
N ILE A 368 -10.85 8.03 15.96
CA ILE A 368 -9.38 8.05 15.86
C ILE A 368 -8.81 7.94 17.27
N VAL A 369 -8.09 6.86 17.56
CA VAL A 369 -7.66 6.49 18.90
C VAL A 369 -6.15 6.33 18.97
N ILE A 370 -5.54 7.13 19.84
CA ILE A 370 -4.14 6.99 20.20
C ILE A 370 -4.09 6.31 21.56
N ASP A 371 -3.98 4.99 21.58
CA ASP A 371 -3.99 4.25 22.84
C ASP A 371 -2.60 3.89 23.36
N ASN A 372 -2.58 3.27 24.53
CA ASN A 372 -1.38 2.71 25.14
C ASN A 372 -1.60 1.28 25.64
N SER A 373 -2.49 0.51 25.01
CA SER A 373 -2.80 -0.86 25.43
C SER A 373 -1.54 -1.74 25.47
N HIS A 374 -0.56 -1.42 24.64
CA HIS A 374 0.76 -2.05 24.64
C HIS A 374 1.91 -1.07 24.91
N GLY A 375 1.65 -0.05 25.75
CA GLY A 375 2.63 1.00 26.05
C GLY A 375 2.60 2.16 25.04
N PRO A 376 3.54 3.11 25.15
CA PRO A 376 3.51 4.34 24.38
C PRO A 376 3.73 4.12 22.88
N ASN A 377 3.14 5.00 22.05
CA ASN A 377 3.48 5.15 20.64
C ASN A 377 4.72 6.03 20.49
N GLY A 378 5.45 5.82 19.39
CA GLY A 378 6.57 6.67 19.00
C GLY A 378 6.08 7.97 18.33
N PRO A 379 6.99 8.89 18.00
CA PRO A 379 6.65 10.24 17.54
C PRO A 379 6.15 10.26 16.08
N PHE A 380 5.64 11.42 15.66
CA PHE A 380 5.43 11.79 14.25
C PHE A 380 4.40 10.97 13.47
N ASN A 381 3.57 10.16 14.12
CA ASN A 381 2.35 9.70 13.45
C ASN A 381 1.45 10.92 13.19
N THR A 382 0.92 10.99 11.98
CA THR A 382 0.30 12.18 11.43
C THR A 382 -1.12 11.88 11.02
N MET A 383 -2.07 12.55 11.69
CA MET A 383 -3.47 12.57 11.31
C MET A 383 -3.70 13.85 10.51
N PHE A 384 -3.94 13.71 9.20
CA PHE A 384 -4.01 14.81 8.27
C PHE A 384 -5.34 14.82 7.51
N ARG A 385 -6.17 15.86 7.68
CA ARG A 385 -7.44 16.00 6.94
C ARG A 385 -8.36 14.77 7.03
N ASN A 386 -8.41 14.07 8.16
CA ASN A 386 -9.39 13.00 8.37
C ASN A 386 -10.71 13.59 8.88
N ARG A 387 -11.84 12.98 8.54
CA ARG A 387 -13.13 13.26 9.16
C ARG A 387 -13.49 12.14 10.13
N SER A 388 -13.87 12.53 11.34
CA SER A 388 -14.30 11.65 12.42
C SER A 388 -15.73 12.00 12.86
N GLU A 389 -16.64 11.04 12.72
CA GLU A 389 -18.10 11.22 12.84
C GLU A 389 -18.69 10.65 14.14
N GLY A 390 -17.91 9.90 14.91
CA GLY A 390 -18.29 9.31 16.19
C GLY A 390 -17.69 10.05 17.38
N TYR A 391 -16.88 9.33 18.18
CA TYR A 391 -16.10 9.86 19.30
C TYR A 391 -14.86 10.64 18.85
N GLY A 392 -14.70 10.95 17.57
CA GLY A 392 -13.73 11.94 17.13
C GLY A 392 -12.28 11.51 17.32
N ILE A 393 -11.46 12.36 17.94
CA ILE A 393 -10.03 12.11 18.17
C ILE A 393 -9.74 12.09 19.67
N PHE A 394 -9.24 10.99 20.20
CA PHE A 394 -8.90 10.92 21.62
C PHE A 394 -7.72 10.00 21.92
N PHE A 395 -7.10 10.25 23.07
CA PHE A 395 -6.01 9.47 23.62
C PHE A 395 -6.51 8.67 24.83
N SER A 396 -6.06 7.42 24.99
CA SER A 396 -6.30 6.67 26.23
C SER A 396 -5.35 7.08 27.36
N SER A 397 -4.23 7.74 27.03
CA SER A 397 -3.18 8.12 27.96
C SER A 397 -2.33 9.29 27.44
N ASN A 398 -1.50 9.88 28.31
CA ASN A 398 -0.66 11.04 28.00
C ASN A 398 0.80 10.69 27.64
N ASN A 399 1.13 9.41 27.44
CA ASN A 399 2.51 8.94 27.29
C ASN A 399 2.94 8.70 25.83
N SER A 400 2.14 9.09 24.84
CA SER A 400 2.48 9.03 23.40
C SER A 400 2.80 10.43 22.88
N PRO A 401 4.05 10.93 23.03
CA PRO A 401 4.41 12.31 22.71
C PRO A 401 4.50 12.58 21.21
N ASP A 402 4.62 13.84 20.81
CA ASP A 402 5.08 14.26 19.48
C ASP A 402 4.26 13.77 18.27
N GLN A 403 2.97 13.51 18.47
CA GLN A 403 2.02 13.25 17.37
C GLN A 403 1.69 14.53 16.58
N ASN A 404 1.23 14.38 15.34
CA ASN A 404 0.84 15.50 14.48
C ASN A 404 -0.66 15.42 14.12
N PHE A 405 -1.39 16.53 14.27
CA PHE A 405 -2.81 16.64 13.92
C PHE A 405 -3.04 17.91 13.11
N LEU A 406 -3.34 17.77 11.82
CA LEU A 406 -3.60 18.93 10.98
C LEU A 406 -4.86 18.77 10.15
N GLY A 407 -5.70 19.80 10.12
CA GLY A 407 -6.86 19.86 9.23
C GLY A 407 -7.95 18.81 9.48
N ASN A 408 -7.92 18.04 10.57
CA ASN A 408 -8.93 17.01 10.81
C ASN A 408 -10.29 17.62 11.18
N GLU A 409 -11.37 16.95 10.83
CA GLU A 409 -12.75 17.32 11.17
C GLU A 409 -13.29 16.38 12.26
N VAL A 410 -13.80 16.97 13.35
CA VAL A 410 -14.60 16.27 14.36
C VAL A 410 -16.01 16.82 14.27
N THR A 411 -16.94 16.04 13.72
CA THR A 411 -18.24 16.56 13.28
C THR A 411 -19.36 16.30 14.29
N ASN A 412 -19.24 15.29 15.15
CA ASN A 412 -20.33 14.87 16.03
C ASN A 412 -20.59 15.89 17.15
N SER A 413 -21.82 16.42 17.19
CA SER A 413 -22.29 17.36 18.22
C SER A 413 -23.23 16.72 19.26
N SER A 414 -23.60 15.45 19.07
CA SER A 414 -24.58 14.76 19.90
C SER A 414 -24.02 14.41 21.28
N PHE A 415 -24.80 14.64 22.33
CA PHE A 415 -24.49 14.18 23.69
C PHE A 415 -24.69 12.66 23.82
N PRO A 416 -23.86 11.93 24.58
CA PRO A 416 -22.71 12.40 25.38
C PRO A 416 -21.38 12.47 24.60
N TYR A 417 -21.35 11.97 23.36
CA TYR A 417 -20.14 11.87 22.51
C TYR A 417 -19.39 13.21 22.42
N SER A 418 -20.13 14.31 22.27
CA SER A 418 -19.57 15.65 22.09
C SER A 418 -18.79 16.21 23.29
N LEU A 419 -18.79 15.55 24.46
CA LEU A 419 -18.00 15.96 25.63
C LEU A 419 -16.53 15.50 25.56
N VAL A 420 -16.27 14.38 24.92
CA VAL A 420 -14.94 13.71 24.96
C VAL A 420 -14.31 13.54 23.59
N ASN A 421 -15.04 13.92 22.52
CA ASN A 421 -14.65 13.59 21.15
C ASN A 421 -13.46 14.37 20.55
N TYR A 422 -12.79 15.20 21.35
CA TYR A 422 -11.54 15.84 20.96
C TYR A 422 -10.65 16.02 22.19
N THR A 423 -9.89 14.98 22.51
CA THR A 423 -9.06 14.91 23.74
C THR A 423 -7.63 14.50 23.38
N ILE A 424 -6.79 15.50 23.11
CA ILE A 424 -5.37 15.30 22.83
C ILE A 424 -4.59 15.39 24.15
N LEU A 425 -3.93 14.29 24.53
CA LEU A 425 -3.17 14.17 25.78
C LEU A 425 -1.68 13.96 25.49
N GLY A 426 -0.83 14.44 26.40
CA GLY A 426 0.62 14.35 26.25
C GLY A 426 1.23 15.70 25.89
N SER A 427 2.45 15.67 25.37
CA SER A 427 3.24 16.86 25.07
C SER A 427 3.98 16.74 23.75
N GLY A 428 4.41 17.89 23.21
CA GLY A 428 5.20 17.94 21.97
C GLY A 428 4.37 17.81 20.70
N HIS A 429 3.04 17.78 20.78
CA HIS A 429 2.19 17.65 19.60
C HIS A 429 2.28 18.86 18.68
N PHE A 430 2.24 18.61 17.37
CA PHE A 430 2.00 19.67 16.38
C PHE A 430 0.51 19.65 16.01
N ILE A 431 -0.18 20.77 16.22
CA ILE A 431 -1.63 20.87 16.01
C ILE A 431 -1.91 22.11 15.17
N HIS A 432 -2.60 21.95 14.02
CA HIS A 432 -2.87 23.06 13.10
C HIS A 432 -4.19 22.86 12.33
N GLY A 433 -5.11 23.82 12.42
CA GLY A 433 -6.27 23.88 11.54
C GLY A 433 -7.31 22.79 11.71
N ASN A 434 -7.28 22.02 12.82
CA ASN A 434 -8.29 21.00 13.08
C ASN A 434 -9.63 21.67 13.38
N ASN A 435 -10.71 21.23 12.74
CA ASN A 435 -12.05 21.73 12.93
C ASN A 435 -12.82 20.85 13.92
N ASN A 436 -12.91 21.29 15.16
CA ASN A 436 -13.66 20.62 16.21
C ASN A 436 -15.07 21.23 16.32
N LYS A 437 -16.06 20.56 15.72
CA LYS A 437 -17.48 20.95 15.76
C LYS A 437 -17.72 22.40 15.30
N GLY A 438 -17.04 22.81 14.23
CA GLY A 438 -17.11 24.16 13.67
C GLY A 438 -16.11 25.15 14.25
N ILE A 439 -15.29 24.75 15.23
CA ILE A 439 -14.29 25.62 15.87
C ILE A 439 -12.88 25.15 15.49
N ILE A 440 -12.09 26.04 14.90
CA ILE A 440 -10.70 25.75 14.52
C ILE A 440 -9.80 25.72 15.75
N HIS A 441 -8.97 24.68 15.86
CA HIS A 441 -8.00 24.47 16.92
C HIS A 441 -6.61 24.15 16.36
N PRO A 442 -5.58 24.93 16.74
CA PRO A 442 -5.64 26.17 17.53
C PRO A 442 -6.33 27.33 16.78
N SER A 443 -6.90 28.30 17.48
CA SER A 443 -7.50 29.47 16.83
C SER A 443 -6.47 30.21 15.96
N GLY A 444 -6.84 30.66 14.75
CA GLY A 444 -5.97 31.39 13.84
C GLY A 444 -5.12 30.50 12.91
N THR A 445 -5.41 29.21 12.85
CA THR A 445 -4.67 28.22 12.03
C THR A 445 -5.52 27.64 10.87
N GLU A 446 -6.60 28.32 10.51
CA GLU A 446 -7.53 27.94 9.44
C GLU A 446 -6.91 27.88 8.03
N LEU A 447 -5.79 28.56 7.79
CA LEU A 447 -5.08 28.43 6.52
C LEU A 447 -4.19 27.17 6.56
N LEU A 448 -4.54 26.19 5.73
CA LEU A 448 -3.76 24.97 5.52
C LEU A 448 -3.53 24.75 4.01
N PRO A 449 -2.40 25.22 3.46
CA PRO A 449 -2.09 25.07 2.03
C PRO A 449 -1.69 23.64 1.63
N ASP A 450 -1.25 22.83 2.60
CA ASP A 450 -0.84 21.45 2.35
C ASP A 450 -2.04 20.63 1.83
N VAL A 451 -1.86 19.96 0.69
CA VAL A 451 -2.93 19.21 0.01
C VAL A 451 -2.88 17.70 0.33
N SER A 452 -1.69 17.12 0.33
CA SER A 452 -1.43 15.71 0.63
C SER A 452 0.05 15.56 1.00
N TYR A 453 0.34 14.60 1.87
CA TYR A 453 1.71 14.17 2.13
C TYR A 453 2.05 12.83 1.47
N ALA A 454 1.04 12.07 1.02
CA ALA A 454 1.24 10.80 0.32
C ALA A 454 1.40 10.97 -1.20
N TYR A 455 0.77 11.96 -1.83
CA TYR A 455 0.80 12.12 -3.29
C TYR A 455 1.37 13.47 -3.71
N ALA A 456 2.20 13.45 -4.75
CA ALA A 456 2.71 14.66 -5.40
C ALA A 456 1.67 15.34 -6.31
N GLN A 457 0.70 14.56 -6.80
CA GLN A 457 -0.37 14.99 -7.69
C GLN A 457 -1.66 14.26 -7.30
N LYS A 458 -2.82 14.78 -7.72
CA LYS A 458 -4.11 14.15 -7.46
C LYS A 458 -4.17 12.76 -8.12
N PRO A 459 -4.43 11.68 -7.36
CA PRO A 459 -4.70 10.35 -7.93
C PRO A 459 -5.82 10.34 -8.97
N ASP A 460 -5.76 9.40 -9.92
CA ASP A 460 -6.75 9.27 -11.00
C ASP A 460 -8.12 8.83 -10.50
N PHE A 461 -8.17 8.03 -9.45
CA PHE A 461 -9.43 7.55 -8.86
C PHE A 461 -10.23 8.66 -8.15
N LEU A 462 -9.67 9.87 -7.99
CA LEU A 462 -10.31 11.00 -7.34
C LEU A 462 -10.88 11.99 -8.36
N ALA A 463 -12.09 12.46 -8.11
CA ALA A 463 -12.62 13.67 -8.72
C ALA A 463 -11.90 14.93 -8.18
N ASN A 464 -11.87 16.00 -8.98
CA ASN A 464 -11.25 17.27 -8.58
C ASN A 464 -11.85 17.86 -7.29
N SER A 465 -13.12 17.59 -7.00
CA SER A 465 -13.79 18.05 -5.79
C SER A 465 -13.41 17.30 -4.52
N GLU A 466 -12.85 16.09 -4.65
CA GLU A 466 -12.45 15.23 -3.53
C GLU A 466 -11.00 15.46 -3.12
N TRP A 467 -10.18 15.94 -4.06
CA TRP A 467 -8.77 16.25 -3.83
C TRP A 467 -8.57 17.29 -2.73
N ALA A 468 -7.92 16.89 -1.63
CA ALA A 468 -7.77 17.71 -0.42
C ALA A 468 -9.12 18.29 0.08
N GLY A 469 -10.23 17.58 -0.15
CA GLY A 469 -11.57 18.07 0.12
C GLY A 469 -11.97 18.12 1.59
N ILE A 470 -11.33 17.31 2.45
CA ILE A 470 -11.60 17.30 3.90
C ILE A 470 -10.68 18.31 4.59
N GLY A 471 -11.22 18.98 5.61
CA GLY A 471 -10.45 19.87 6.46
C GLY A 471 -10.31 21.30 5.94
N SER A 472 -9.76 22.15 6.79
CA SER A 472 -9.55 23.57 6.48
C SER A 472 -8.68 23.79 5.23
N PRO A 473 -8.93 24.83 4.42
CA PRO A 473 -9.95 25.88 4.57
C PRO A 473 -11.34 25.49 4.06
N ASN A 474 -11.58 24.22 3.69
CA ASN A 474 -12.89 23.79 3.23
C ASN A 474 -13.92 23.83 4.36
N VAL A 475 -15.19 23.96 3.98
CA VAL A 475 -16.31 23.88 4.92
C VAL A 475 -16.38 22.45 5.45
N MET A 476 -16.42 22.31 6.78
CA MET A 476 -16.52 21.00 7.45
C MET A 476 -17.70 20.19 6.91
N GLY A 477 -17.48 18.91 6.62
CA GLY A 477 -18.53 18.03 6.11
C GLY A 477 -18.94 18.25 4.66
N SER A 478 -18.33 19.20 3.94
CA SER A 478 -18.83 19.61 2.61
C SER A 478 -18.41 18.71 1.44
N LYS A 479 -17.38 17.88 1.64
CA LYS A 479 -16.81 16.98 0.62
C LYS A 479 -16.82 15.53 1.09
N SER A 480 -16.90 14.60 0.14
CA SER A 480 -16.85 13.16 0.36
C SER A 480 -15.52 12.57 -0.12
N ILE A 481 -15.41 11.25 -0.10
CA ILE A 481 -14.34 10.43 -0.68
C ILE A 481 -14.95 9.26 -1.46
N PRO A 482 -14.26 8.69 -2.46
CA PRO A 482 -14.85 7.64 -3.29
C PRO A 482 -15.30 6.40 -2.51
N ALA A 483 -14.54 5.96 -1.50
CA ALA A 483 -14.93 4.82 -0.67
C ALA A 483 -16.29 5.04 0.03
N TYR A 484 -16.52 6.25 0.56
CA TYR A 484 -17.79 6.63 1.17
C TYR A 484 -18.91 6.62 0.12
N ASP A 485 -18.67 7.21 -1.05
CA ASP A 485 -19.68 7.32 -2.10
C ASP A 485 -20.04 5.96 -2.69
N ARG A 486 -19.06 5.05 -2.87
CA ARG A 486 -19.33 3.66 -3.28
C ARG A 486 -20.23 2.94 -2.29
N PHE A 487 -19.95 3.07 -0.99
CA PHE A 487 -20.78 2.44 0.04
C PHE A 487 -22.22 2.99 0.04
N HIS A 488 -22.39 4.31 0.10
CA HIS A 488 -23.72 4.93 0.22
C HIS A 488 -24.60 4.73 -1.01
N ASN A 489 -24.00 4.57 -2.18
CA ASN A 489 -24.73 4.33 -3.41
C ASN A 489 -24.94 2.83 -3.70
N GLY A 490 -24.45 1.91 -2.85
CA GLY A 490 -24.53 0.46 -3.09
C GLY A 490 -23.71 0.01 -4.30
N MET A 491 -22.60 0.70 -4.60
CA MET A 491 -21.73 0.50 -5.76
C MET A 491 -20.33 0.09 -5.30
N LEU A 492 -20.25 -0.94 -4.46
CA LEU A 492 -19.02 -1.33 -3.74
C LEU A 492 -17.85 -1.60 -4.69
N PHE A 493 -18.11 -2.27 -5.82
CA PHE A 493 -17.08 -2.73 -6.76
C PHE A 493 -17.15 -2.14 -8.18
N THR A 494 -17.99 -1.14 -8.39
CA THR A 494 -18.18 -0.55 -9.72
C THR A 494 -16.88 0.03 -10.29
N ASN A 495 -16.49 -0.41 -11.50
CA ASN A 495 -15.27 -0.02 -12.23
C ASN A 495 -13.92 -0.37 -11.58
N ILE A 496 -13.89 -1.21 -10.54
CA ILE A 496 -12.63 -1.56 -9.85
C ILE A 496 -11.86 -2.65 -10.60
N CYS A 497 -12.57 -3.69 -11.05
CA CYS A 497 -11.98 -4.89 -11.66
C CYS A 497 -11.96 -4.87 -13.19
N SER A 498 -12.59 -3.87 -13.81
CA SER A 498 -12.61 -3.67 -15.26
C SER A 498 -11.39 -2.88 -15.77
N SER A 499 -10.63 -2.24 -14.88
CA SER A 499 -9.36 -1.62 -15.24
C SER A 499 -8.27 -2.66 -15.16
N SER A 500 -7.93 -3.25 -16.31
CA SER A 500 -6.58 -3.77 -16.50
C SER A 500 -5.63 -2.63 -16.15
N TYR A 501 -4.85 -2.76 -15.07
CA TYR A 501 -3.68 -1.92 -14.81
C TYR A 501 -2.60 -2.23 -15.86
N ALA A 502 -2.91 -2.02 -17.14
CA ALA A 502 -1.93 -1.59 -18.09
C ALA A 502 -1.86 -0.08 -17.89
N ALA A 503 -0.81 0.39 -17.22
CA ALA A 503 -0.39 1.78 -17.31
C ALA A 503 -0.18 2.10 -18.79
N THR A 504 -1.26 2.52 -19.44
CA THR A 504 -1.21 3.19 -20.72
C THR A 504 -1.26 4.64 -20.30
N GLU A 505 -0.08 5.22 -20.05
CA GLU A 505 0.03 6.66 -20.18
C GLU A 505 -0.53 6.99 -21.57
N LEU A 506 -1.68 7.64 -21.61
CA LEU A 506 -2.07 8.44 -22.74
C LEU A 506 -1.07 9.59 -22.77
N ILE A 507 0.08 9.34 -23.40
CA ILE A 507 1.06 10.38 -23.68
C ILE A 507 0.36 11.38 -24.59
N ASP A 508 0.34 12.61 -24.08
CA ASP A 508 -0.10 13.83 -24.73
C ASP A 508 0.51 13.97 -26.14
N GLU A 509 -0.26 14.52 -27.06
CA GLU A 509 0.06 14.59 -28.49
C GLU A 509 1.32 15.43 -28.76
N SER A 510 2.50 14.79 -28.83
CA SER A 510 3.62 15.32 -29.62
C SER A 510 4.57 14.21 -30.10
N GLU A 511 4.55 13.98 -31.41
CA GLU A 511 5.28 12.97 -32.22
C GLU A 511 4.91 11.49 -31.97
N ALA A 512 3.72 11.10 -32.44
CA ALA A 512 3.19 9.74 -32.33
C ALA A 512 4.05 8.68 -33.04
N ILE A 513 4.56 7.73 -32.25
CA ILE A 513 5.06 6.45 -32.74
C ILE A 513 3.95 5.77 -33.56
N SER A 514 4.27 5.28 -34.75
CA SER A 514 3.28 4.65 -35.63
C SER A 514 3.82 3.45 -36.38
N ILE A 515 2.97 2.43 -36.53
CA ILE A 515 3.24 1.23 -37.33
C ILE A 515 2.53 1.30 -38.68
N TYR A 516 3.28 1.17 -39.77
CA TYR A 516 2.76 1.28 -41.15
C TYR A 516 3.53 0.40 -42.16
N PRO A 517 2.90 -0.03 -43.27
CA PRO A 517 1.47 0.08 -43.53
C PRO A 517 0.66 -0.78 -42.56
N ASN A 518 -0.54 -0.32 -42.22
CA ASN A 518 -1.49 -1.05 -41.40
C ASN A 518 -2.90 -0.70 -41.92
N PRO A 519 -3.62 -1.63 -42.59
CA PRO A 519 -3.30 -3.06 -42.76
C PRO A 519 -2.06 -3.34 -43.64
N SER A 520 -1.46 -4.54 -43.51
CA SER A 520 -0.37 -5.03 -44.35
C SER A 520 -0.46 -6.54 -44.59
N SER A 521 0.11 -7.05 -45.69
CA SER A 521 0.15 -8.48 -46.02
C SER A 521 1.56 -9.07 -46.10
N THR A 522 2.59 -8.23 -46.06
CA THR A 522 3.99 -8.62 -46.30
C THR A 522 4.93 -8.15 -45.22
N TYR A 523 4.90 -6.88 -44.80
CA TYR A 523 5.76 -6.34 -43.75
C TYR A 523 5.22 -5.03 -43.17
N PHE A 524 5.76 -4.59 -42.04
CA PHE A 524 5.55 -3.23 -41.51
C PHE A 524 6.85 -2.58 -41.05
N TYR A 525 6.80 -1.25 -40.86
CA TYR A 525 7.81 -0.38 -40.26
C TYR A 525 7.27 0.26 -39.00
N VAL A 526 8.17 0.71 -38.13
CA VAL A 526 7.85 1.55 -36.96
C VAL A 526 8.55 2.88 -37.13
N LYS A 527 7.79 3.99 -37.14
CA LYS A 527 8.29 5.36 -37.27
C LYS A 527 8.10 6.14 -35.97
N GLY A 528 8.96 7.13 -35.75
CA GLY A 528 8.89 8.02 -34.58
C GLY A 528 9.73 7.52 -33.42
N ILE A 529 10.69 6.62 -33.66
CA ILE A 529 11.63 6.15 -32.65
C ILE A 529 13.07 6.39 -33.17
N PRO A 530 13.79 7.39 -32.63
CA PRO A 530 15.09 7.80 -33.15
C PRO A 530 16.25 6.86 -32.76
N ASN A 531 16.06 5.99 -31.76
CA ASN A 531 17.06 5.06 -31.24
C ASN A 531 16.68 3.61 -31.52
N GLU A 532 17.58 2.69 -31.21
CA GLU A 532 17.34 1.25 -31.22
C GLU A 532 16.14 0.86 -30.35
N PHE A 533 15.27 -0.03 -30.86
CA PHE A 533 14.09 -0.54 -30.15
C PHE A 533 13.92 -2.03 -30.40
N SER A 534 13.28 -2.74 -29.46
CA SER A 534 12.90 -4.15 -29.64
C SER A 534 11.45 -4.28 -30.04
N ILE A 535 11.13 -5.36 -30.78
CA ILE A 535 9.76 -5.68 -31.18
C ILE A 535 9.39 -7.09 -30.76
N SER A 536 8.18 -7.21 -30.20
CA SER A 536 7.51 -8.47 -29.96
C SER A 536 6.12 -8.44 -30.60
N VAL A 537 5.75 -9.49 -31.32
CA VAL A 537 4.44 -9.61 -31.97
C VAL A 537 3.67 -10.74 -31.32
N TYR A 538 2.43 -10.46 -30.96
CA TYR A 538 1.50 -11.40 -30.34
C TYR A 538 0.31 -11.63 -31.27
N ASN A 539 -0.26 -12.84 -31.23
CA ASN A 539 -1.53 -13.11 -31.89
C ASN A 539 -2.72 -12.52 -31.09
N SER A 540 -3.93 -12.67 -31.61
CA SER A 540 -5.16 -12.17 -30.97
C SER A 540 -5.50 -12.85 -29.62
N LEU A 541 -4.80 -13.92 -29.26
CA LEU A 541 -4.93 -14.63 -27.99
C LEU A 541 -3.78 -14.30 -27.01
N GLY A 542 -2.92 -13.33 -27.33
CA GLY A 542 -1.81 -12.92 -26.47
C GLY A 542 -0.57 -13.82 -26.54
N VAL A 543 -0.54 -14.82 -27.42
CA VAL A 543 0.63 -15.70 -27.59
C VAL A 543 1.71 -14.98 -28.40
N LEU A 544 2.94 -14.96 -27.88
CA LEU A 544 4.12 -14.42 -28.58
C LEU A 544 4.42 -15.28 -29.83
N ILE A 545 4.33 -14.67 -31.00
CA ILE A 545 4.54 -15.33 -32.30
C ILE A 545 5.81 -14.87 -33.02
N LEU A 546 6.36 -13.71 -32.64
CA LEU A 546 7.64 -13.22 -33.16
C LEU A 546 8.36 -12.40 -32.10
N ASN A 547 9.65 -12.68 -31.94
CA ASN A 547 10.55 -11.94 -31.07
C ASN A 547 11.76 -11.49 -31.89
N ASN A 548 11.85 -10.20 -32.21
CA ASN A 548 13.00 -9.63 -32.89
C ASN A 548 13.82 -8.80 -31.89
N SER A 549 15.09 -9.16 -31.75
CA SER A 549 16.06 -8.34 -31.05
C SER A 549 16.47 -7.14 -31.92
N VAL A 550 16.48 -5.97 -31.27
CA VAL A 550 17.05 -4.67 -31.66
C VAL A 550 16.93 -4.30 -33.14
N LEU A 551 16.03 -3.37 -33.43
CA LEU A 551 15.73 -2.77 -34.72
C LEU A 551 15.96 -1.25 -34.69
N THR A 552 16.11 -0.66 -35.87
CA THR A 552 16.17 0.77 -36.13
C THR A 552 14.98 1.21 -37.00
N GLU A 553 14.73 2.52 -37.11
CA GLU A 553 13.56 3.09 -37.82
C GLU A 553 13.40 2.63 -39.28
N ASN A 554 14.48 2.17 -39.93
CA ASN A 554 14.46 1.70 -41.32
C ASN A 554 14.30 0.18 -41.47
N ASP A 555 14.32 -0.55 -40.36
CA ASP A 555 14.18 -2.00 -40.40
C ASP A 555 12.72 -2.41 -40.58
N ARG A 556 12.51 -3.44 -41.40
CA ARG A 556 11.19 -4.01 -41.68
C ARG A 556 10.95 -5.25 -40.83
N VAL A 557 9.73 -5.40 -40.33
CA VAL A 557 9.26 -6.63 -39.71
C VAL A 557 8.45 -7.41 -40.72
N ASP A 558 8.91 -8.62 -41.06
CA ASP A 558 8.26 -9.51 -42.02
C ASP A 558 7.01 -10.16 -41.41
N LEU A 559 5.87 -10.06 -42.09
CA LEU A 559 4.58 -10.64 -41.71
C LEU A 559 4.23 -11.90 -42.51
N SER A 560 5.02 -12.24 -43.54
CA SER A 560 4.68 -13.28 -44.52
C SER A 560 4.55 -14.68 -43.91
N THR A 561 5.24 -14.94 -42.80
CA THR A 561 5.22 -16.20 -42.06
C THR A 561 4.28 -16.19 -40.86
N LEU A 562 3.68 -15.04 -40.53
CA LEU A 562 2.80 -14.89 -39.37
C LEU A 562 1.32 -15.19 -39.71
N PRO A 563 0.51 -15.62 -38.73
CA PRO A 563 -0.92 -15.84 -38.93
C PRO A 563 -1.63 -14.59 -39.48
N LYS A 564 -2.57 -14.82 -40.39
CA LYS A 564 -3.48 -13.76 -40.87
C LYS A 564 -4.47 -13.40 -39.76
N GLY A 565 -4.81 -12.13 -39.65
CA GLY A 565 -5.70 -11.60 -38.62
C GLY A 565 -5.11 -10.44 -37.83
N LEU A 566 -5.72 -10.15 -36.69
CA LEU A 566 -5.29 -9.08 -35.79
C LEU A 566 -4.06 -9.52 -35.00
N LEU A 567 -2.98 -8.76 -35.13
CA LEU A 567 -1.74 -8.92 -34.36
C LEU A 567 -1.59 -7.74 -33.40
N LEU A 568 -1.07 -8.00 -32.20
CA LEU A 568 -0.66 -6.96 -31.27
C LEU A 568 0.86 -6.81 -31.36
N VAL A 569 1.34 -5.62 -31.72
CA VAL A 569 2.77 -5.34 -31.83
C VAL A 569 3.20 -4.48 -30.64
N ARG A 570 4.16 -5.00 -29.88
CA ARG A 570 4.83 -4.31 -28.78
C ARG A 570 6.17 -3.78 -29.28
N VAL A 571 6.40 -2.51 -29.06
CA VAL A 571 7.67 -1.82 -29.34
C VAL A 571 8.24 -1.30 -28.03
N GLN A 572 9.51 -1.54 -27.76
CA GLN A 572 10.16 -1.12 -26.52
C GLN A 572 11.48 -0.40 -26.80
N ASN A 573 11.68 0.77 -26.21
CA ASN A 573 12.93 1.55 -26.26
C ASN A 573 13.30 1.99 -24.84
N GLY A 574 14.27 1.31 -24.24
CA GLY A 574 14.69 1.57 -22.85
C GLY A 574 13.52 1.46 -21.86
N GLU A 575 13.08 2.61 -21.34
CA GLU A 575 12.02 2.75 -20.34
C GLU A 575 10.60 2.88 -20.92
N HIS A 576 10.44 3.08 -22.24
CA HIS A 576 9.13 3.28 -22.86
C HIS A 576 8.65 2.03 -23.61
N VAL A 577 7.36 1.70 -23.43
CA VAL A 577 6.67 0.61 -24.13
C VAL A 577 5.48 1.17 -24.90
N PHE A 578 5.38 0.83 -26.17
CA PHE A 578 4.29 1.20 -27.07
C PHE A 578 3.60 -0.05 -27.62
N LEU A 579 2.26 -0.04 -27.65
CA LEU A 579 1.45 -1.13 -28.17
C LEU A 579 0.54 -0.63 -29.28
N GLN A 580 0.60 -1.27 -30.45
CA GLN A 580 -0.29 -0.98 -31.56
C GLN A 580 -0.81 -2.25 -32.23
N LYS A 581 -2.10 -2.22 -32.59
CA LYS A 581 -2.75 -3.30 -33.35
C LYS A 581 -2.37 -3.21 -34.82
N VAL A 582 -1.95 -4.32 -35.41
CA VAL A 582 -1.64 -4.45 -36.84
C VAL A 582 -2.53 -5.52 -37.47
N LEU A 583 -3.18 -5.19 -38.59
CA LEU A 583 -3.98 -6.17 -39.34
C LEU A 583 -3.12 -6.83 -40.43
N ASN A 584 -2.79 -8.12 -40.25
CA ASN A 584 -2.10 -8.96 -41.23
C ASN A 584 -3.11 -9.62 -42.18
N GLN A 585 -3.12 -9.20 -43.45
CA GLN A 585 -4.07 -9.67 -44.48
C GLN A 585 -3.51 -10.76 -45.36
#